data_AF-A0A1B6VXL4-F1
#
_entry.id   AF-A0A1B6VXL4-F1
#
_cell.length_a   1.000
_cell.length_b   1.000
_cell.length_c   1.000
_cell.angle_alpha   90.00
_cell.angle_beta   90.00
_cell.angle_gamma   90.00
#
_symmetry.space_group_name_H-M   'P 1'
#
loop_
_entity.id
_entity.type
_entity.pdbx_description
1 polymer ?
#
loop_
_entity_poly.entity_id
_entity_poly.type
_entity_poly.pdbx_seq_one_letter_code
_entity_poly.pdbx_strand_id
1 'polypeptide(L)'
;MATKPVLLAAAILLLAGCDFIADKAAGNVTEQEAKDGFIEGCVKGALKPESFKRPLSQEEATKLCHCAYDTASAQYTDRAKWKRDLVRAGLSPNDQNQEIFQKLVVGLQSCAANQNLM
;
A
#
# COMPACT_ATOMS: atom_id res chain seq x y z
N MET A 1 -18.22 -14.95 -12.67
CA MET A 1 -17.41 -14.96 -11.43
C MET A 1 -16.25 -13.99 -11.63
N ALA A 2 -16.32 -12.75 -11.11
CA ALA A 2 -15.18 -11.82 -11.24
C ALA A 2 -15.37 -10.58 -10.34
N THR A 3 -15.14 -10.70 -9.04
CA THR A 3 -15.03 -9.55 -8.11
C THR A 3 -14.34 -9.99 -6.81
N LYS A 4 -13.07 -10.39 -6.89
CA LYS A 4 -12.19 -10.58 -5.72
C LYS A 4 -10.94 -9.70 -5.63
N PRO A 5 -10.49 -8.92 -6.65
CA PRO A 5 -9.23 -8.20 -6.55
C PRO A 5 -9.28 -6.99 -5.60
N VAL A 6 -10.47 -6.40 -5.37
CA VAL A 6 -10.66 -5.28 -4.42
C VAL A 6 -10.41 -5.71 -2.97
N LEU A 7 -10.89 -6.90 -2.59
CA LEU A 7 -10.76 -7.41 -1.22
C LEU A 7 -9.30 -7.75 -0.87
N LEU A 8 -8.54 -8.26 -1.85
CA LEU A 8 -7.15 -8.64 -1.66
C LEU A 8 -6.23 -7.43 -1.55
N ALA A 9 -6.41 -6.41 -2.40
CA ALA A 9 -5.65 -5.16 -2.31
C ALA A 9 -5.90 -4.44 -0.97
N ALA A 10 -7.14 -4.44 -0.48
CA ALA A 10 -7.48 -3.88 0.83
C ALA A 10 -6.78 -4.62 1.99
N ALA A 11 -6.73 -5.96 1.95
CA ALA A 11 -6.06 -6.76 2.96
C ALA A 11 -4.54 -6.52 3.00
N ILE A 12 -3.90 -6.34 1.83
CA ILE A 12 -2.47 -6.00 1.72
C ILE A 12 -2.19 -4.66 2.41
N LEU A 13 -3.04 -3.66 2.20
CA LEU A 13 -2.88 -2.32 2.77
C LEU A 13 -3.14 -2.26 4.28
N LEU A 14 -4.11 -3.04 4.78
CA LEU A 14 -4.40 -3.14 6.20
C LEU A 14 -3.17 -3.67 6.98
N LEU A 15 -2.49 -4.66 6.42
CA LEU A 15 -1.24 -5.19 6.97
C LEU A 15 -0.11 -4.18 6.87
N ALA A 16 -0.10 -3.36 5.82
CA ALA A 16 0.94 -2.37 5.60
C ALA A 16 0.98 -1.28 6.69
N GLY A 17 -0.18 -0.83 7.18
CA GLY A 17 -0.20 0.16 8.26
C GLY A 17 0.09 -0.42 9.65
N CYS A 18 -0.23 -1.70 9.93
CA CYS A 18 0.00 -2.28 11.26
C CYS A 18 1.49 -2.30 11.68
N ASP A 19 2.40 -2.66 10.77
CA ASP A 19 3.84 -2.68 11.06
C ASP A 19 4.44 -1.25 11.18
N PHE A 20 3.91 -0.29 10.42
CA PHE A 20 4.35 1.11 10.49
C PHE A 20 4.06 1.78 11.85
N ILE A 21 2.96 1.39 12.52
CA ILE A 21 2.57 1.93 13.83
C ILE A 21 3.55 1.52 14.93
N ALA A 22 4.11 0.30 14.85
CA ALA A 22 4.99 -0.23 15.87
C ALA A 22 6.26 0.61 16.06
N ASP A 23 6.74 1.26 14.99
CA ASP A 23 8.03 1.97 14.98
C ASP A 23 7.90 3.50 15.07
N LYS A 24 6.72 4.09 14.77
CA LYS A 24 6.60 5.53 14.46
C LYS A 24 5.60 6.33 15.30
N ALA A 25 4.99 5.75 16.34
CA ALA A 25 3.96 6.39 17.17
C ALA A 25 4.37 7.69 17.93
N ALA A 26 5.60 8.20 17.78
CA ALA A 26 6.15 9.26 18.63
C ALA A 26 6.96 10.39 17.95
N GLY A 27 7.01 10.52 16.61
CA GLY A 27 7.93 11.51 15.99
C GLY A 27 7.53 12.12 14.64
N ASN A 28 8.23 13.21 14.27
CA ASN A 28 8.20 13.84 12.95
C ASN A 28 8.70 12.86 11.88
N VAL A 29 7.81 12.04 11.31
CA VAL A 29 8.17 11.09 10.25
C VAL A 29 8.46 11.83 8.95
N THR A 30 9.60 11.52 8.33
CA THR A 30 9.92 11.98 6.97
C THR A 30 9.06 11.25 5.93
N GLU A 31 8.91 11.82 4.74
CA GLU A 31 8.19 11.13 3.66
C GLU A 31 8.87 9.81 3.27
N GLN A 32 10.21 9.79 3.29
CA GLN A 32 10.98 8.59 2.97
C GLN A 32 10.72 7.46 3.97
N GLU A 33 10.72 7.76 5.27
CA GLU A 33 10.40 6.74 6.29
C GLU A 33 8.95 6.26 6.19
N ALA A 34 8.01 7.16 5.86
CA ALA A 34 6.62 6.80 5.61
C ALA A 34 6.46 5.90 4.37
N LYS A 35 7.23 6.17 3.32
CA LYS A 35 7.31 5.34 2.13
C LYS A 35 7.89 3.97 2.47
N ASP A 36 9.04 3.91 3.12
CA ASP A 36 9.73 2.66 3.39
C ASP A 36 8.87 1.72 4.24
N GLY A 37 8.21 2.25 5.28
CA GLY A 37 7.27 1.46 6.08
C GLY A 37 6.03 1.01 5.31
N PHE A 38 5.48 1.86 4.43
CA PHE A 38 4.41 1.45 3.52
C PHE A 38 4.86 0.30 2.61
N ILE A 39 6.04 0.41 1.97
CA ILE A 39 6.57 -0.60 1.06
C ILE A 39 6.79 -1.91 1.80
N GLU A 40 7.45 -1.89 2.95
CA GLU A 40 7.73 -3.08 3.75
C GLU A 40 6.43 -3.84 4.08
N GLY A 41 5.45 -3.13 4.64
CA GLY A 41 4.20 -3.74 5.05
C GLY A 41 3.33 -4.19 3.87
N CYS A 42 3.35 -3.43 2.76
CA CYS A 42 2.71 -3.84 1.51
C CYS A 42 3.34 -5.12 0.95
N VAL A 43 4.67 -5.23 0.96
CA VAL A 43 5.39 -6.43 0.48
C VAL A 43 5.04 -7.64 1.31
N LYS A 44 5.06 -7.52 2.65
CA LYS A 44 4.63 -8.61 3.55
C LYS A 44 3.20 -9.05 3.24
N GLY A 45 2.28 -8.11 3.02
CA GLY A 45 0.92 -8.43 2.62
C GLY A 45 0.85 -9.13 1.26
N ALA A 46 1.61 -8.65 0.27
CA ALA A 46 1.60 -9.19 -1.09
C ALA A 46 2.22 -10.59 -1.21
N LEU A 47 3.16 -10.95 -0.33
CA LEU A 47 3.77 -12.28 -0.27
C LEU A 47 2.86 -13.35 0.35
N LYS A 48 1.75 -12.96 0.98
CA LYS A 48 0.80 -13.92 1.52
C LYS A 48 0.17 -14.75 0.38
N PRO A 49 0.07 -16.08 0.54
CA PRO A 49 -0.39 -16.96 -0.53
C PRO A 49 -1.83 -16.69 -0.98
N GLU A 50 -2.66 -16.10 -0.12
CA GLU A 50 -4.03 -15.70 -0.44
C GLU A 50 -4.15 -14.40 -1.25
N SER A 51 -3.09 -13.59 -1.32
CA SER A 51 -3.11 -12.23 -1.89
C SER A 51 -3.23 -12.21 -3.42
N PHE A 52 -2.75 -13.24 -4.10
CA PHE A 52 -2.71 -13.33 -5.56
C PHE A 52 -3.02 -14.74 -6.05
N LYS A 53 -3.32 -14.87 -7.35
CA LYS A 53 -3.58 -16.18 -8.00
C LYS A 53 -2.39 -17.14 -7.92
N ARG A 54 -1.19 -16.60 -7.75
CA ARG A 54 0.05 -17.34 -7.52
C ARG A 54 0.88 -16.64 -6.45
N PRO A 55 1.78 -17.37 -5.76
CA PRO A 55 2.79 -16.74 -4.92
C PRO A 55 3.62 -15.75 -5.75
N LEU A 56 3.87 -14.58 -5.16
CA LEU A 56 4.80 -13.59 -5.71
C LEU A 56 6.19 -13.84 -5.14
N SER A 57 7.22 -13.55 -5.95
CA SER A 57 8.57 -13.40 -5.42
C SER A 57 8.71 -12.10 -4.62
N GLN A 58 9.75 -12.02 -3.78
CA GLN A 58 10.12 -10.79 -3.08
C GLN A 58 10.26 -9.60 -4.04
N GLU A 59 10.87 -9.83 -5.20
CA GLU A 59 11.10 -8.80 -6.21
C GLU A 59 9.78 -8.33 -6.85
N GLU A 60 8.87 -9.25 -7.17
CA GLU A 60 7.56 -8.94 -7.74
C GLU A 60 6.69 -8.16 -6.76
N ALA A 61 6.65 -8.59 -5.51
CA ALA A 61 5.94 -7.88 -4.44
C ALA A 61 6.51 -6.47 -4.22
N THR A 62 7.84 -6.34 -4.19
CA THR A 62 8.52 -5.04 -4.04
C THR A 62 8.18 -4.11 -5.21
N LYS A 63 8.29 -4.60 -6.44
CA LYS A 63 7.96 -3.82 -7.65
C LYS A 63 6.50 -3.39 -7.68
N LEU A 64 5.58 -4.28 -7.29
CA LEU A 64 4.16 -3.97 -7.15
C LEU A 64 3.92 -2.83 -6.15
N CYS A 65 4.47 -2.94 -4.95
CA CYS A 65 4.25 -1.96 -3.88
C CYS A 65 4.86 -0.60 -4.23
N HIS A 66 6.05 -0.57 -4.86
CA HIS A 66 6.63 0.66 -5.38
C HIS A 66 5.75 1.30 -6.44
N CYS A 67 5.29 0.53 -7.42
CA CYS A 67 4.39 1.02 -8.46
C CYS A 67 3.10 1.60 -7.86
N ALA A 68 2.51 0.93 -6.86
CA ALA A 68 1.30 1.39 -6.20
C ALA A 68 1.51 2.70 -5.43
N TYR A 69 2.63 2.81 -4.70
CA TYR A 69 3.04 4.05 -4.04
C TYR A 69 3.17 5.19 -5.05
N ASP A 70 3.94 4.98 -6.12
CA ASP A 70 4.22 6.01 -7.12
C ASP A 70 2.91 6.44 -7.81
N THR A 71 2.06 5.49 -8.19
CA THR A 71 0.75 5.74 -8.80
C THR A 71 -0.20 6.50 -7.88
N ALA A 72 -0.24 6.17 -6.58
CA ALA A 72 -1.07 6.90 -5.63
C ALA A 72 -0.53 8.30 -5.38
N SER A 73 0.79 8.43 -5.20
CA SER A 73 1.45 9.70 -4.90
C SER A 73 1.37 10.70 -6.06
N ALA A 74 1.35 10.22 -7.31
CA ALA A 74 1.20 11.05 -8.51
C ALA A 74 -0.19 11.72 -8.59
N GLN A 75 -1.19 11.19 -7.88
CA GLN A 75 -2.54 11.78 -7.82
C GLN A 75 -2.64 12.93 -6.80
N TYR A 76 -1.54 13.28 -6.12
CA TYR A 76 -1.48 14.37 -5.16
C TYR A 76 -0.70 15.55 -5.73
N THR A 77 -1.38 16.67 -5.92
CA THR A 77 -0.74 17.94 -6.30
C THR A 77 0.01 18.58 -5.13
N ASP A 78 -0.48 18.39 -3.89
CA ASP A 78 0.16 18.87 -2.66
C ASP A 78 0.96 17.73 -1.99
N ARG A 79 2.29 17.82 -2.04
CA ARG A 79 3.20 16.86 -1.40
C ARG A 79 3.11 16.87 0.12
N ALA A 80 2.80 18.01 0.74
CA ALA A 80 2.58 18.06 2.19
C ALA A 80 1.29 17.32 2.58
N LYS A 81 0.23 17.41 1.77
CA LYS A 81 -0.98 16.58 1.94
C LYS A 81 -0.68 15.11 1.75
N TRP A 82 0.06 14.73 0.70
CA TRP A 82 0.47 13.34 0.47
C TRP A 82 1.18 12.75 1.69
N LYS A 83 2.23 13.43 2.18
CA LYS A 83 2.99 12.96 3.35
C LYS A 83 2.09 12.77 4.58
N ARG A 84 1.22 13.74 4.87
CA ARG A 84 0.30 13.65 6.02
C ARG A 84 -0.67 12.48 5.88
N ASP A 85 -1.26 12.31 4.69
CA ASP A 85 -2.21 11.25 4.42
C ASP A 85 -1.51 9.88 4.49
N LEU A 86 -0.28 9.76 3.98
CA LEU A 86 0.51 8.52 4.02
C LEU A 86 0.84 8.11 5.46
N VAL A 87 1.31 9.06 6.26
CA VAL A 87 1.54 8.84 7.70
C VAL A 87 0.23 8.44 8.38
N ARG A 88 -0.89 9.10 8.05
CA ARG A 88 -2.20 8.76 8.62
C ARG A 88 -2.69 7.37 8.20
N ALA A 89 -2.50 6.97 6.95
CA ALA A 89 -2.85 5.63 6.47
C ALA A 89 -2.04 4.57 7.22
N GLY A 90 -0.76 4.86 7.48
CA GLY A 90 0.07 4.05 8.36
C GLY A 90 -0.47 4.00 9.78
N LEU A 91 -0.90 5.14 10.36
CA LEU A 91 -1.40 5.23 11.74
C LEU A 91 -2.84 4.71 11.95
N SER A 92 -3.63 4.61 10.88
CA SER A 92 -5.05 4.20 10.93
C SER A 92 -5.38 3.28 9.75
N PRO A 93 -4.73 2.11 9.64
CA PRO A 93 -4.88 1.20 8.50
C PRO A 93 -6.32 0.73 8.30
N ASN A 94 -7.09 0.66 9.39
CA ASN A 94 -8.48 0.19 9.37
C ASN A 94 -9.48 1.24 8.85
N ASP A 95 -9.05 2.48 8.66
CA ASP A 95 -9.90 3.54 8.13
C ASP A 95 -9.91 3.54 6.59
N GLN A 96 -10.62 2.56 6.03
CA GLN A 96 -10.77 2.35 4.58
C GLN A 96 -11.51 3.49 3.86
N ASN A 97 -12.10 4.41 4.63
CA ASN A 97 -12.81 5.58 4.11
C ASN A 97 -11.86 6.74 3.77
N GLN A 98 -10.57 6.63 4.10
CA GLN A 98 -9.60 7.65 3.75
C GLN A 98 -9.36 7.66 2.24
N GLU A 99 -9.34 8.86 1.65
CA GLU A 99 -9.06 9.09 0.24
C GLU A 99 -7.77 8.38 -0.22
N ILE A 100 -6.73 8.40 0.64
CA ILE A 100 -5.46 7.73 0.37
C ILE A 100 -5.60 6.21 0.25
N PHE A 101 -6.45 5.58 1.05
CA PHE A 101 -6.68 4.14 0.98
C PHE A 101 -7.23 3.76 -0.39
N GLN A 102 -8.23 4.49 -0.89
CA GLN A 102 -8.78 4.28 -2.22
C GLN A 102 -7.74 4.48 -3.32
N LYS A 103 -6.90 5.52 -3.22
CA LYS A 103 -5.82 5.77 -4.18
C LYS A 103 -4.77 4.66 -4.19
N LEU A 104 -4.41 4.14 -3.02
CA LEU A 104 -3.47 3.02 -2.87
C LEU A 104 -4.05 1.70 -3.38
N VAL A 105 -5.35 1.43 -3.12
CA VAL A 105 -6.06 0.26 -3.67
C VAL A 105 -6.06 0.31 -5.20
N VAL A 106 -6.44 1.45 -5.79
CA VAL A 106 -6.45 1.64 -7.25
C VAL A 106 -5.04 1.51 -7.81
N GLY A 107 -4.03 2.07 -7.13
CA GLY A 107 -2.62 1.92 -7.50
C GLY A 107 -2.18 0.46 -7.53
N LEU A 108 -2.42 -0.30 -6.46
CA LEU A 108 -2.13 -1.73 -6.39
C LEU A 108 -2.83 -2.51 -7.51
N GLN A 109 -4.10 -2.19 -7.78
CA GLN A 109 -4.86 -2.86 -8.83
C GLN A 109 -4.29 -2.63 -10.21
N SER A 110 -4.08 -1.37 -10.57
CA SER A 110 -3.50 -0.99 -11.86
C SER A 110 -2.11 -1.61 -12.04
N CYS A 111 -1.28 -1.56 -10.99
CA CYS A 111 0.08 -2.07 -11.04
C CYS A 111 0.17 -3.59 -11.15
N ALA A 112 -0.69 -4.34 -10.45
CA ALA A 112 -0.72 -5.78 -10.56
C ALA A 112 -1.35 -6.25 -11.88
N ALA A 113 -2.32 -5.51 -12.44
CA ALA A 113 -2.82 -5.77 -13.79
C ALA A 113 -1.72 -5.58 -14.85
N ASN A 114 -0.97 -4.48 -14.78
CA ASN A 114 0.15 -4.22 -15.69
C ASN A 114 1.28 -5.25 -15.58
N GLN A 115 1.40 -5.92 -14.43
CA GLN A 115 2.39 -6.97 -14.18
C GLN A 115 1.86 -8.40 -14.40
N ASN A 116 0.63 -8.55 -14.93
CA ASN A 116 -0.04 -9.85 -15.12
C ASN A 116 -0.14 -10.69 -13.84
N LEU A 117 -0.35 -10.05 -12.69
CA LEU A 117 -0.49 -10.70 -11.38
C LEU A 117 -1.96 -10.99 -11.01
N MET A 118 -2.91 -10.47 -11.81
CA MET A 118 -4.36 -10.53 -11.56
C MET A 118 -5.15 -11.50 -12.41
#